data_AF-A0A1F2EUW0-F1
#
_entry.id   AF-A0A1F2EUW0-F1
#
_cell.length_a   1.000
_cell.length_b   1.000
_cell.length_c   1.000
_cell.angle_alpha   90.00
_cell.angle_beta   90.00
_cell.angle_gamma   90.00
#
_symmetry.space_group_name_H-M   'P 1'
#
loop_
_entity.id
_entity.type
_entity.pdbx_description
1 polymer ?
#
loop_
_entity_poly.entity_id
_entity_poly.type
_entity_poly.pdbx_seq_one_letter_code
_entity_poly.pdbx_strand_id
1 'polypeptide(L)'
;MHLGIVPFNAEHKLTAKTVFNRQALQAVQDELPNYLNERGFELERGEKGSERKNLTVPEYKKAKDELKEMTTTLEQRKSEVLALSNDKTPTINKESLDLKDETKTVKVPSGETIGIGKLRHEFTKNEERKTGNVIIPESKLNALIQGYEDLYKSNEQLKKYAETDLPKRIDYVKGKYKEVVRDYNDLADRFNNNLEKIDSLEKENKSLKNEIKGIYRGFNQFMENTLGATVGQAKKLMNNLVSEIKEFVKGGEFEKIHRNETRTRDRDELSR
;
A
#
# COMPACT_ATOMS: atom_id res chain seq x y z
N MET A 1 -9.42 25.81 -2.15
CA MET A 1 -10.15 26.84 -1.38
C MET A 1 -10.05 26.49 0.09
N HIS A 2 -9.55 27.39 0.94
CA HIS A 2 -9.57 27.19 2.39
C HIS A 2 -10.71 28.02 2.96
N LEU A 3 -11.71 27.36 3.57
CA LEU A 3 -12.87 28.02 4.17
C LEU A 3 -12.78 27.88 5.68
N GLY A 4 -12.68 29.00 6.39
CA GLY A 4 -12.76 29.05 7.85
C GLY A 4 -14.22 29.17 8.29
N ILE A 5 -14.72 28.21 9.05
CA ILE A 5 -16.08 28.23 9.61
C ILE A 5 -15.97 28.44 11.12
N VAL A 6 -16.73 29.40 11.66
CA VAL A 6 -16.81 29.67 13.10
C VAL A 6 -17.95 28.83 13.69
N PRO A 7 -17.68 27.86 14.59
CA PRO A 7 -18.68 26.89 15.04
C PRO A 7 -19.50 27.40 16.22
N PHE A 8 -20.55 28.17 15.95
CA PHE A 8 -21.59 28.48 16.92
C PHE A 8 -22.70 27.43 16.89
N ASN A 9 -23.09 26.91 18.06
CA ASN A 9 -24.27 26.06 18.18
C ASN A 9 -25.56 26.91 18.24
N ALA A 10 -26.73 26.26 18.23
CA ALA A 10 -28.04 26.93 18.30
C ALA A 10 -28.24 27.75 19.60
N GLU A 11 -27.46 27.48 20.64
CA GLU A 11 -27.44 28.23 21.90
C GLU A 11 -26.41 29.37 21.90
N HIS A 12 -25.86 29.74 20.74
CA HIS A 12 -24.81 30.74 20.55
C HIS A 12 -23.50 30.48 21.34
N LYS A 13 -23.24 29.23 21.71
CA LYS A 13 -21.98 28.82 22.33
C LYS A 13 -20.97 28.44 21.24
N LEU A 14 -19.73 28.91 21.40
CA LEU A 14 -18.62 28.56 20.52
C LEU A 14 -18.10 27.16 20.87
N THR A 15 -18.47 26.18 20.06
CA THR A 15 -18.05 24.79 20.29
C THR A 15 -18.03 23.98 18.98
N ALA A 16 -16.82 23.71 18.50
CA ALA A 16 -16.60 22.84 17.35
C ALA A 16 -17.12 21.42 17.58
N LYS A 17 -17.03 20.91 18.81
CA LYS A 17 -17.38 19.53 19.15
C LYS A 17 -18.87 19.24 18.93
N THR A 18 -19.75 20.19 19.21
CA THR A 18 -21.19 19.98 19.03
C THR A 18 -21.64 20.24 17.61
N VAL A 19 -20.98 21.19 16.92
CA VAL A 19 -21.33 21.58 15.53
C VAL A 19 -20.77 20.57 14.51
N PHE A 20 -19.51 20.15 14.66
CA PHE A 20 -18.83 19.20 13.77
C PHE A 20 -18.68 17.83 14.43
N ASN A 21 -19.83 17.23 14.78
CA ASN A 21 -19.87 15.87 15.28
C ASN A 21 -19.88 14.85 14.11
N ARG A 22 -19.75 13.55 14.43
CA ARG A 22 -19.72 12.47 13.42
C ARG A 22 -20.94 12.48 12.50
N GLN A 23 -22.14 12.72 13.03
CA GLN A 23 -23.38 12.74 12.25
C GLN A 23 -23.41 13.94 11.30
N ALA A 24 -23.01 15.12 11.77
CA ALA A 24 -22.94 16.33 10.96
C ALA A 24 -21.93 16.19 9.81
N LEU A 25 -20.75 15.60 10.07
CA LEU A 25 -19.76 15.35 9.03
C LEU A 25 -20.26 14.32 7.99
N GLN A 26 -21.00 13.29 8.42
CA GLN A 26 -21.63 12.33 7.51
C GLN A 26 -22.71 12.99 6.65
N ALA A 27 -23.57 13.83 7.26
CA ALA A 27 -24.60 14.59 6.55
C ALA A 27 -23.98 15.52 5.51
N VAL A 28 -22.89 16.23 5.84
CA VAL A 28 -22.18 17.08 4.87
C VAL A 28 -21.65 16.26 3.69
N GLN A 29 -21.10 15.06 3.92
CA GLN A 29 -20.62 14.20 2.84
C GLN A 29 -21.76 13.69 1.95
N ASP A 30 -22.96 13.50 2.51
CA ASP A 30 -24.16 13.06 1.78
C ASP A 30 -24.82 14.21 0.99
N GLU A 31 -24.99 15.37 1.63
CA GLU A 31 -25.79 16.49 1.13
C GLU A 31 -25.00 17.45 0.24
N LEU A 32 -23.70 17.65 0.51
CA LEU A 32 -22.90 18.62 -0.25
C LEU A 32 -22.78 18.26 -1.74
N PRO A 33 -22.51 17.01 -2.14
CA PRO A 33 -22.51 16.64 -3.56
C PRO A 33 -23.86 16.93 -4.23
N ASN A 34 -24.97 16.59 -3.58
CA ASN A 34 -26.32 16.83 -4.10
C ASN A 34 -26.59 18.35 -4.27
N TYR A 35 -26.24 19.14 -3.27
CA TYR A 35 -26.39 20.60 -3.29
C TYR A 35 -25.58 21.27 -4.41
N LEU A 36 -24.40 20.72 -4.73
CA LEU A 36 -23.58 21.19 -5.84
C LEU A 36 -24.13 20.72 -7.20
N ASN A 37 -24.66 19.50 -7.26
CA ASN A 37 -25.29 18.97 -8.47
C ASN A 37 -26.53 19.76 -8.89
N GLU A 38 -27.37 20.14 -7.92
CA GLU A 38 -28.52 21.04 -8.17
C GLU A 38 -28.12 22.40 -8.75
N ARG A 39 -26.86 22.82 -8.54
CA ARG A 39 -26.29 24.07 -9.06
C ARG A 39 -25.51 23.89 -10.37
N GLY A 40 -25.56 22.70 -10.96
CA GLY A 40 -24.96 22.41 -12.26
C GLY A 40 -23.50 21.92 -12.22
N PHE A 41 -22.99 21.50 -11.05
CA PHE A 41 -21.72 20.76 -10.99
C PHE A 41 -21.97 19.26 -11.17
N GLU A 42 -21.06 18.51 -11.78
CA GLU A 42 -21.16 17.03 -11.89
C GLU A 42 -20.21 16.40 -10.87
N LEU A 43 -20.73 16.10 -9.68
CA LEU A 43 -19.97 15.52 -8.58
C LEU A 43 -20.67 14.29 -8.00
N GLU A 44 -19.89 13.25 -7.73
CA GLU A 44 -20.37 12.07 -7.03
C GLU A 44 -19.91 12.07 -5.57
N ARG A 45 -20.71 11.44 -4.72
CA ARG A 45 -20.36 11.19 -3.32
C ARG A 45 -19.12 10.29 -3.23
N GLY A 46 -18.24 10.58 -2.28
CA GLY A 46 -17.16 9.65 -1.90
C GLY A 46 -17.70 8.30 -1.39
N GLU A 47 -16.84 7.29 -1.37
CA GLU A 47 -17.20 5.93 -0.94
C GLU A 47 -17.78 5.90 0.50
N LYS A 48 -18.97 5.31 0.66
CA LYS A 48 -19.69 5.28 1.94
C LYS A 48 -19.04 4.26 2.87
N GLY A 49 -18.68 4.69 4.08
CA GLY A 49 -17.95 3.86 5.03
C GLY A 49 -16.50 3.61 4.62
N SER A 50 -15.91 4.51 3.80
CA SER A 50 -14.51 4.40 3.43
C SER A 50 -13.63 4.40 4.68
N GLU A 51 -12.83 3.35 4.82
CA GLU A 51 -11.85 3.21 5.89
C GLU A 51 -10.56 4.01 5.58
N ARG A 52 -10.49 4.70 4.42
CA ARG A 52 -9.33 5.48 4.02
C ARG A 52 -8.95 6.54 5.05
N LYS A 53 -7.70 6.52 5.49
CA LYS A 53 -7.11 7.59 6.29
C LYS A 53 -6.85 8.84 5.46
N ASN A 54 -7.02 10.00 6.09
CA ASN A 54 -6.57 11.27 5.55
C ASN A 54 -5.04 11.30 5.55
N LEU A 55 -4.44 11.21 4.37
CA LEU A 55 -3.01 11.38 4.17
C LEU A 55 -2.66 12.87 4.17
N THR A 56 -1.52 13.23 4.73
CA THR A 56 -0.98 14.58 4.54
C THR A 56 -0.60 14.79 3.07
N VAL A 57 -0.56 16.05 2.61
CA VAL A 57 -0.25 16.37 1.21
C VAL A 57 1.08 15.73 0.73
N PRO A 58 2.19 15.74 1.51
CA PRO A 58 3.43 15.08 1.12
C PRO A 58 3.30 13.55 1.01
N GLU A 59 2.61 12.91 1.96
CA GLU A 59 2.39 11.46 1.96
C GLU A 59 1.51 11.04 0.78
N TYR A 60 0.46 11.80 0.47
CA TYR A 60 -0.39 11.56 -0.68
C TYR A 60 0.39 11.64 -2.00
N LYS A 61 1.28 12.64 -2.15
CA LYS A 61 2.14 12.77 -3.34
C LYS A 61 3.05 11.55 -3.51
N LYS A 62 3.75 11.14 -2.44
CA LYS A 62 4.60 9.95 -2.47
C LYS A 62 3.84 8.68 -2.84
N ALA A 63 2.71 8.43 -2.18
CA ALA A 63 1.88 7.27 -2.47
C ALA A 63 1.38 7.27 -3.92
N LYS A 64 1.01 8.45 -4.46
CA LYS A 64 0.60 8.58 -5.86
C LYS A 64 1.74 8.30 -6.83
N ASP A 65 2.94 8.79 -6.54
CA ASP A 65 4.12 8.59 -7.37
C ASP A 65 4.54 7.12 -7.38
N GLU A 66 4.57 6.45 -6.23
CA GLU A 66 4.85 5.00 -6.11
C GLU A 66 3.83 4.15 -6.89
N LEU A 67 2.55 4.50 -6.80
CA LEU A 67 1.48 3.81 -7.52
C LEU A 67 1.61 4.00 -9.05
N LYS A 68 2.03 5.19 -9.48
CA LYS A 68 2.31 5.50 -10.88
C LYS A 68 3.53 4.73 -11.39
N GLU A 69 4.60 4.64 -10.60
CA GLU A 69 5.80 3.86 -10.97
C GLU A 69 5.50 2.37 -11.07
N MET A 70 4.75 1.81 -10.10
CA MET A 70 4.36 0.39 -10.12
C MET A 70 3.43 0.05 -11.29
N THR A 71 2.48 0.92 -11.63
CA THR A 71 1.59 0.69 -12.78
C THR A 71 2.33 0.79 -14.11
N THR A 72 3.22 1.78 -14.25
CA THR A 72 4.05 1.94 -15.45
C THR A 72 4.98 0.75 -15.65
N THR A 73 5.63 0.26 -14.59
CA THR A 73 6.51 -0.93 -14.67
C THR A 73 5.75 -2.21 -14.97
N LEU A 74 4.52 -2.37 -14.46
CA LEU A 74 3.66 -3.51 -14.81
C LEU A 74 3.24 -3.48 -16.27
N GLU A 75 2.84 -2.32 -16.80
CA GLU A 75 2.49 -2.18 -18.21
C GLU A 75 3.69 -2.40 -19.12
N GLN A 76 4.87 -1.87 -18.76
CA GLN A 76 6.12 -2.12 -19.47
C GLN A 76 6.44 -3.62 -19.52
N ARG A 77 6.42 -4.31 -18.37
CA ARG A 77 6.68 -5.76 -18.34
C ARG A 77 5.65 -6.55 -19.15
N LYS A 78 4.37 -6.17 -19.08
CA LYS A 78 3.32 -6.81 -19.90
C LYS A 78 3.58 -6.61 -21.40
N SER A 79 3.98 -5.39 -21.79
CA SER A 79 4.32 -5.09 -23.19
C SER A 79 5.59 -5.80 -23.66
N GLU A 80 6.58 -5.95 -22.78
CA GLU A 80 7.84 -6.64 -23.06
C GLU A 80 7.62 -8.15 -23.27
N VAL A 81 6.78 -8.78 -22.44
CA VAL A 81 6.39 -10.19 -22.64
C VAL A 81 5.64 -10.38 -23.96
N LEU A 82 4.75 -9.45 -24.32
CA LEU A 82 4.04 -9.50 -25.60
C LEU A 82 4.97 -9.26 -26.81
N ALA A 83 5.91 -8.32 -26.71
CA ALA A 83 6.90 -8.06 -27.75
C ALA A 83 7.84 -9.26 -27.94
N LEU A 84 8.33 -9.86 -26.85
CA LEU A 84 9.14 -11.09 -26.90
C LEU A 84 8.38 -12.27 -27.53
N SER A 85 7.06 -12.33 -27.36
CA SER A 85 6.19 -13.33 -27.99
C SER A 85 5.98 -13.09 -29.49
N ASN A 86 6.09 -11.85 -29.98
CA ASN A 86 5.72 -11.48 -31.34
C ASN A 86 6.93 -11.22 -32.27
N ASP A 87 8.06 -10.71 -31.76
CA ASP A 87 9.12 -10.12 -32.59
C ASP A 87 10.30 -11.03 -32.96
N LYS A 88 10.42 -12.24 -32.38
CA LYS A 88 11.50 -13.15 -32.78
C LYS A 88 11.10 -14.00 -33.97
N THR A 89 11.22 -13.44 -35.17
CA THR A 89 11.42 -14.28 -36.37
C THR A 89 12.70 -15.10 -36.15
N PRO A 90 12.64 -16.45 -36.18
CA PRO A 90 13.84 -17.25 -35.99
C PRO A 90 14.87 -16.92 -37.06
N THR A 91 15.98 -16.29 -36.68
CA THR A 91 17.15 -16.13 -37.54
C THR A 91 17.82 -17.49 -37.67
N ILE A 92 17.55 -18.16 -38.78
CA ILE A 92 18.18 -19.44 -39.11
C ILE A 92 19.65 -19.18 -39.44
N ASN A 93 20.56 -19.72 -38.62
CA ASN A 93 21.99 -19.67 -38.94
C ASN A 93 22.27 -20.64 -40.10
N LYS A 94 22.31 -20.11 -41.32
CA LYS A 94 22.52 -20.86 -42.57
C LYS A 94 23.84 -21.64 -42.60
N GLU A 95 24.86 -21.17 -41.86
CA GLU A 95 26.17 -21.82 -41.79
C GLU A 95 26.13 -23.14 -41.00
N SER A 96 25.11 -23.32 -40.14
CA SER A 96 24.96 -24.53 -39.32
C SER A 96 24.24 -25.70 -40.01
N LEU A 97 23.69 -25.46 -41.21
CA LEU A 97 22.81 -26.37 -41.94
C LEU A 97 23.51 -27.21 -43.03
N ASP A 98 24.84 -27.09 -43.17
CA ASP A 98 25.66 -27.88 -44.11
C ASP A 98 25.08 -27.92 -45.54
N LEU A 99 24.64 -26.75 -46.01
CA LEU A 99 23.99 -26.56 -47.30
C LEU A 99 24.94 -26.88 -48.47
N LYS A 100 24.50 -27.71 -49.42
CA LYS A 100 25.23 -27.99 -50.66
C LYS A 100 24.40 -27.62 -51.88
N ASP A 101 25.01 -27.05 -52.90
CA ASP A 101 24.31 -26.80 -54.17
C ASP A 101 24.06 -28.12 -54.92
N GLU A 102 22.84 -28.35 -55.40
CA GLU A 102 22.53 -29.48 -56.28
C GLU A 102 23.13 -29.20 -57.68
N THR A 103 24.03 -30.07 -58.13
CA THR A 103 24.61 -30.03 -59.48
C THR A 103 23.99 -31.10 -60.38
N LYS A 104 23.84 -30.79 -61.66
CA LYS A 104 23.45 -31.75 -62.70
C LYS A 104 24.50 -31.79 -63.80
N THR A 105 24.78 -32.98 -64.29
CA THR A 105 25.76 -33.20 -65.35
C THR A 105 25.13 -32.88 -66.70
N VAL A 106 25.66 -31.88 -67.39
CA VAL A 106 25.18 -31.44 -68.71
C VAL A 106 26.29 -31.69 -69.73
N LYS A 107 25.93 -32.27 -70.89
CA LYS A 107 26.85 -32.45 -72.01
C LYS A 107 27.03 -31.12 -72.73
N VAL A 108 28.24 -30.59 -72.71
CA VAL A 108 28.63 -29.35 -73.38
C VAL A 108 29.72 -29.63 -74.40
N PRO A 109 29.81 -28.85 -75.49
CA PRO A 109 30.88 -29.00 -76.46
C PRO A 109 32.26 -28.90 -75.78
N SER A 110 33.15 -29.85 -76.05
CA SER A 110 34.49 -29.88 -75.47
C SER A 110 35.45 -28.92 -76.16
N GLY A 111 35.09 -28.43 -77.36
CA GLY A 111 35.95 -27.64 -78.24
C GLY A 111 37.01 -28.49 -78.99
N GLU A 112 37.09 -29.79 -78.71
CA GLU A 112 37.92 -30.72 -79.49
C GLU A 112 37.12 -31.23 -80.68
N THR A 113 37.62 -30.93 -81.88
CA THR A 113 37.01 -31.38 -83.13
C THR A 113 37.96 -32.30 -83.88
N ILE A 114 37.44 -33.41 -84.42
CA ILE A 114 38.17 -34.24 -85.39
C ILE A 114 37.49 -34.13 -86.75
N GLY A 115 38.29 -33.96 -87.81
CA GLY A 115 37.84 -33.88 -89.21
C GLY A 115 38.12 -32.52 -89.88
N ILE A 116 38.06 -32.50 -91.22
CA ILE A 116 38.35 -31.33 -92.07
C ILE A 116 37.12 -31.00 -92.92
N GLY A 117 36.77 -29.73 -93.07
CA GLY A 117 35.62 -29.30 -93.89
C GLY A 117 34.25 -29.67 -93.31
N LYS A 118 33.34 -30.22 -94.11
CA LYS A 118 31.93 -30.52 -93.73
C LYS A 118 31.75 -31.78 -92.85
N LEU A 119 32.82 -32.53 -92.55
CA LEU A 119 32.83 -33.77 -91.76
C LEU A 119 33.38 -33.59 -90.34
N ARG A 120 33.25 -32.39 -89.76
CA ARG A 120 33.72 -32.10 -88.39
C ARG A 120 32.80 -32.74 -87.35
N HIS A 121 33.36 -33.55 -86.47
CA HIS A 121 32.67 -34.03 -85.27
C HIS A 121 33.24 -33.31 -84.04
N GLU A 122 32.37 -32.70 -83.25
CA GLU A 122 32.73 -32.01 -82.00
C GLU A 122 32.45 -32.94 -80.83
N PHE A 123 33.48 -33.25 -80.05
CA PHE A 123 33.31 -34.06 -78.85
C PHE A 123 32.53 -33.27 -77.80
N THR A 124 31.70 -33.95 -77.02
CA THR A 124 31.03 -33.34 -75.87
C THR A 124 31.71 -33.79 -74.59
N LYS A 125 31.97 -32.86 -73.68
CA LYS A 125 32.40 -33.15 -72.30
C LYS A 125 31.21 -33.05 -71.35
N ASN A 126 31.29 -33.82 -70.27
CA ASN A 126 30.36 -33.69 -69.15
C ASN A 126 30.82 -32.53 -68.26
N GLU A 127 29.94 -31.55 -68.04
CA GLU A 127 30.18 -30.42 -67.13
C GLU A 127 29.11 -30.41 -66.04
N GLU A 128 29.51 -30.29 -64.79
CA GLU A 128 28.57 -30.11 -63.68
C GLU A 128 28.09 -28.66 -63.63
N ARG A 129 26.79 -28.45 -63.81
CA ARG A 129 26.16 -27.14 -63.67
C ARG A 129 25.26 -27.11 -62.45
N LYS A 130 25.33 -26.02 -61.69
CA LYS A 130 24.42 -25.77 -60.55
C LYS A 130 22.99 -25.63 -61.07
N THR A 131 22.07 -26.31 -60.42
CA THR A 131 20.65 -26.30 -60.79
C THR A 131 19.87 -25.13 -60.19
N GLY A 132 20.45 -24.48 -59.17
CA GLY A 132 19.77 -23.45 -58.37
C GLY A 132 19.07 -23.99 -57.12
N ASN A 133 18.99 -25.33 -56.95
CA ASN A 133 18.48 -25.96 -55.73
C ASN A 133 19.60 -26.20 -54.71
N VAL A 134 19.23 -26.30 -53.43
CA VAL A 134 20.14 -26.57 -52.30
C VAL A 134 19.71 -27.83 -51.58
N ILE A 135 20.68 -28.69 -51.23
CA ILE A 135 20.52 -29.95 -50.53
C ILE A 135 20.89 -29.76 -49.05
N ILE A 136 20.03 -30.25 -48.16
CA ILE A 136 20.22 -30.31 -46.71
C ILE A 136 20.29 -31.78 -46.28
N PRO A 137 21.17 -32.14 -45.31
CA PRO A 137 21.10 -33.43 -44.63
C PRO A 137 19.76 -33.61 -43.90
N GLU A 138 19.09 -34.74 -44.11
CA GLU A 138 17.78 -35.04 -43.50
C GLU A 138 17.78 -34.88 -41.96
N SER A 139 18.86 -35.27 -41.29
CA SER A 139 19.03 -35.10 -39.84
C SER A 139 18.99 -33.63 -39.40
N LYS A 140 19.58 -32.73 -40.19
CA LYS A 140 19.59 -31.28 -39.94
C LYS A 140 18.22 -30.65 -40.24
N LEU A 141 17.54 -31.11 -41.30
CA LEU A 141 16.18 -30.70 -41.60
C LEU A 141 15.22 -31.07 -40.46
N ASN A 142 15.28 -32.32 -39.99
CA ASN A 142 14.44 -32.80 -38.91
C ASN A 142 14.72 -32.05 -37.60
N ALA A 143 15.99 -31.75 -37.30
CA ALA A 143 16.36 -30.92 -36.15
C ALA A 143 15.82 -29.48 -36.26
N LEU A 144 15.83 -28.89 -37.45
CA LEU A 144 15.25 -27.56 -37.70
C LEU A 144 13.73 -27.56 -37.48
N ILE A 145 13.04 -28.58 -38.00
CA ILE A 145 11.59 -28.73 -37.83
C ILE A 145 11.24 -28.88 -36.34
N GLN A 146 11.94 -29.76 -35.62
CA GLN A 146 11.71 -29.93 -34.18
C GLN A 146 11.99 -28.65 -33.39
N GLY A 147 13.09 -27.95 -33.68
CA GLY A 147 13.38 -26.66 -33.04
C GLY A 147 12.29 -25.61 -33.28
N TYR A 148 11.71 -25.57 -34.48
CA TYR A 148 10.58 -24.69 -34.78
C TYR A 148 9.31 -25.07 -34.02
N GLU A 149 8.98 -26.36 -33.96
CA GLU A 149 7.83 -26.86 -33.20
C GLU A 149 7.95 -26.56 -31.70
N ASP A 150 9.13 -26.77 -31.11
CA ASP A 150 9.39 -26.48 -29.70
C ASP A 150 9.28 -24.99 -29.40
N LEU A 151 9.84 -24.14 -30.27
CA LEU A 151 9.75 -22.69 -30.14
C LEU A 151 8.30 -22.21 -30.24
N TYR A 152 7.53 -22.76 -31.18
CA TYR A 152 6.10 -22.47 -31.30
C TYR A 152 5.32 -22.85 -30.03
N LYS A 153 5.56 -24.06 -29.49
CA LYS A 153 4.94 -24.51 -28.23
C LYS A 153 5.31 -23.61 -27.04
N SER A 154 6.58 -23.23 -26.91
CA SER A 154 7.03 -22.32 -25.85
C SER A 154 6.39 -20.95 -25.95
N ASN A 155 6.27 -20.38 -27.16
CA ASN A 155 5.57 -19.10 -27.38
C ASN A 155 4.09 -19.19 -27.03
N GLU A 156 3.41 -20.29 -27.38
CA GLU A 156 2.00 -20.51 -27.03
C GLU A 156 1.81 -20.57 -25.50
N GLN A 157 2.72 -21.24 -24.79
CA GLN A 157 2.71 -21.30 -23.31
C GLN A 157 2.94 -19.92 -22.68
N LEU A 158 3.90 -19.15 -23.20
CA LEU A 158 4.19 -17.78 -22.75
C LEU A 158 2.96 -16.87 -22.94
N LYS A 159 2.28 -16.99 -24.07
CA LYS A 159 1.05 -16.24 -24.34
C LYS A 159 -0.05 -16.60 -23.35
N LYS A 160 -0.28 -17.89 -23.09
CA LYS A 160 -1.25 -18.34 -22.07
C LYS A 160 -0.91 -17.81 -20.69
N TYR A 161 0.36 -17.85 -20.28
CA TYR A 161 0.80 -17.31 -19.00
C TYR A 161 0.51 -15.80 -18.88
N ALA A 162 0.83 -15.03 -19.92
CA ALA A 162 0.60 -13.59 -19.96
C ALA A 162 -0.89 -13.20 -19.95
N GLU A 163 -1.76 -14.02 -20.56
CA GLU A 163 -3.19 -13.77 -20.68
C GLU A 163 -4.00 -14.28 -19.49
N THR A 164 -3.53 -15.31 -18.77
CA THR A 164 -4.34 -15.98 -17.74
C THR A 164 -3.71 -15.93 -16.34
N ASP A 165 -2.52 -16.46 -16.16
CA ASP A 165 -1.90 -16.60 -14.84
C ASP A 165 -1.40 -15.27 -14.28
N LEU A 166 -0.80 -14.44 -15.15
CA LEU A 166 -0.30 -13.13 -14.74
C LEU A 166 -1.45 -12.21 -14.27
N PRO A 167 -2.59 -12.07 -14.99
CA PRO A 167 -3.76 -11.34 -14.49
C PRO A 167 -4.33 -11.90 -13.19
N LYS A 168 -4.49 -13.23 -13.08
CA LYS A 168 -4.97 -13.87 -11.84
C LYS A 168 -4.08 -13.54 -10.65
N ARG A 169 -2.76 -13.55 -10.84
CA ARG A 169 -1.80 -13.22 -9.78
C ARG A 169 -1.89 -11.74 -9.40
N ILE A 170 -2.07 -10.84 -10.36
CA ILE A 170 -2.30 -9.42 -10.11
C ILE A 170 -3.57 -9.22 -9.27
N ASP A 171 -4.67 -9.87 -9.63
CA ASP A 171 -5.93 -9.75 -8.89
C ASP A 171 -5.84 -10.33 -7.48
N TYR A 172 -5.16 -11.46 -7.32
CA TYR A 172 -4.86 -12.04 -6.00
C TYR A 172 -4.06 -11.06 -5.13
N VAL A 173 -2.99 -10.47 -5.66
CA VAL A 173 -2.17 -9.50 -4.92
C VAL A 173 -2.97 -8.24 -4.58
N LYS A 174 -3.80 -7.73 -5.51
CA LYS A 174 -4.73 -6.62 -5.24
C LYS A 174 -5.70 -6.94 -4.11
N GLY A 175 -6.25 -8.17 -4.07
CA GLY A 175 -7.11 -8.63 -2.99
C GLY A 175 -6.41 -8.62 -1.64
N LYS A 176 -5.20 -9.19 -1.58
CA LYS A 176 -4.37 -9.18 -0.36
C LYS A 176 -3.98 -7.79 0.10
N TYR A 177 -3.68 -6.88 -0.83
CA TYR A 177 -3.42 -5.49 -0.50
C TYR A 177 -4.65 -4.82 0.13
N LYS A 178 -5.86 -5.07 -0.39
CA LYS A 178 -7.11 -4.55 0.20
C LYS A 178 -7.34 -5.06 1.62
N GLU A 179 -7.11 -6.36 1.88
CA GLU A 179 -7.20 -6.94 3.23
C GLU A 179 -6.26 -6.22 4.20
N VAL A 180 -4.98 -6.07 3.83
CA VAL A 180 -3.98 -5.39 4.67
C VAL A 180 -4.36 -3.94 4.96
N VAL A 181 -4.86 -3.21 3.97
CA VAL A 181 -5.35 -1.84 4.15
C VAL A 181 -6.50 -1.81 5.15
N ARG A 182 -7.45 -2.74 5.04
CA ARG A 182 -8.59 -2.86 5.94
C ARG A 182 -8.15 -3.07 7.40
N ASP A 183 -7.29 -4.06 7.62
CA ASP A 183 -6.77 -4.39 8.95
C ASP A 183 -6.01 -3.22 9.58
N TYR A 184 -5.25 -2.48 8.77
CA TYR A 184 -4.52 -1.29 9.22
C TYR A 184 -5.46 -0.15 9.64
N ASN A 185 -6.58 0.03 8.93
CA ASN A 185 -7.57 1.05 9.27
C ASN A 185 -8.32 0.67 10.55
N ASP A 186 -8.76 -0.59 10.67
CA ASP A 186 -9.39 -1.12 11.89
C ASP A 186 -8.48 -0.98 13.13
N LEU A 187 -7.17 -1.19 12.95
CA LEU A 187 -6.19 -0.99 14.02
C LEU A 187 -6.08 0.49 14.40
N ALA A 188 -6.12 1.38 13.42
CA ALA A 188 -6.04 2.82 13.64
C ALA A 188 -7.25 3.39 14.35
N ASP A 189 -8.45 2.95 13.98
CA ASP A 189 -9.68 3.34 14.64
C ASP A 189 -9.66 2.90 16.10
N ARG A 190 -9.23 1.67 16.37
CA ARG A 190 -9.01 1.19 17.74
C ARG A 190 -8.00 2.03 18.50
N PHE A 191 -6.89 2.41 17.86
CA PHE A 191 -5.88 3.26 18.46
C PHE A 191 -6.44 4.65 18.81
N ASN A 192 -7.17 5.29 17.90
CA ASN A 192 -7.78 6.60 18.12
C ASN A 192 -8.83 6.55 19.24
N ASN A 193 -9.70 5.53 19.25
CA ASN A 193 -10.67 5.34 20.33
C ASN A 193 -9.98 5.15 21.68
N ASN A 194 -8.86 4.41 21.72
CA ASN A 194 -8.07 4.25 22.93
C ASN A 194 -7.43 5.57 23.39
N LEU A 195 -6.93 6.40 22.46
CA LEU A 195 -6.42 7.73 22.77
C LEU A 195 -7.50 8.63 23.38
N GLU A 196 -8.70 8.67 22.80
CA GLU A 196 -9.82 9.43 23.36
C GLU A 196 -10.20 8.95 24.76
N LYS A 197 -10.22 7.62 24.96
CA LYS A 197 -10.48 7.04 26.27
C LYS A 197 -9.39 7.42 27.28
N ILE A 198 -8.12 7.39 26.90
CA ILE A 198 -7.01 7.82 27.75
C ILE A 198 -7.18 9.30 28.14
N ASP A 199 -7.45 10.19 27.19
CA ASP A 199 -7.68 11.62 27.47
C ASP A 199 -8.89 11.84 28.41
N SER A 200 -9.97 11.07 28.23
CA SER A 200 -11.11 11.12 29.16
C SER A 200 -10.74 10.67 30.57
N LEU A 201 -9.98 9.57 30.69
CA LEU A 201 -9.55 9.02 31.98
C LEU A 201 -8.54 9.94 32.66
N GLU A 202 -7.69 10.63 31.91
CA GLU A 202 -6.78 11.65 32.45
C GLU A 202 -7.53 12.84 33.01
N LYS A 203 -8.57 13.32 32.30
CA LYS A 203 -9.45 14.39 32.78
C LYS A 203 -10.20 14.00 34.04
N GLU A 204 -10.79 12.80 34.06
CA GLU A 204 -11.49 12.28 35.22
C GLU A 204 -10.55 12.12 36.42
N ASN A 205 -9.37 11.52 36.22
CA ASN A 205 -8.34 11.42 37.26
C ASN A 205 -7.91 12.80 37.79
N LYS A 206 -7.81 13.81 36.92
CA LYS A 206 -7.50 15.18 37.35
C LYS A 206 -8.63 15.78 38.17
N SER A 207 -9.89 15.55 37.80
CA SER A 207 -11.06 15.98 38.59
C SER A 207 -11.07 15.33 39.97
N LEU A 208 -10.96 14.00 40.02
CA LEU A 208 -10.92 13.23 41.27
C LEU A 208 -9.78 13.68 42.19
N LYS A 209 -8.58 13.95 41.63
CA LYS A 209 -7.46 14.51 42.40
C LYS A 209 -7.78 15.87 43.00
N ASN A 210 -8.51 16.72 42.28
CA ASN A 210 -8.91 18.03 42.77
C ASN A 210 -10.01 17.93 43.84
N GLU A 211 -10.99 17.03 43.66
CA GLU A 211 -12.03 16.75 44.65
C GLU A 211 -11.43 16.21 45.95
N ILE A 212 -10.49 15.27 45.87
CA ILE A 212 -9.76 14.75 47.03
C ILE A 212 -9.04 15.89 47.77
N LYS A 213 -8.30 16.75 47.06
CA LYS A 213 -7.67 17.94 47.67
C LYS A 213 -8.71 18.88 48.31
N GLY A 214 -9.88 19.02 47.70
CA GLY A 214 -11.00 19.77 48.24
C GLY A 214 -11.49 19.21 49.57
N ILE A 215 -11.69 17.89 49.64
CA ILE A 215 -12.06 17.16 50.87
C ILE A 215 -11.01 17.39 51.95
N TYR A 216 -9.73 17.30 51.62
CA TYR A 216 -8.63 17.57 52.54
C TYR A 216 -8.69 18.97 53.16
N ARG A 217 -8.85 19.99 52.31
CA ARG A 217 -8.97 21.38 52.77
C ARG A 217 -10.23 21.60 53.61
N GLY A 218 -11.37 21.08 53.14
CA GLY A 218 -12.65 21.18 53.83
C GLY A 218 -12.63 20.50 55.19
N PHE A 219 -12.01 19.33 55.30
CA PHE A 219 -11.82 18.63 56.58
C PHE A 219 -11.00 19.47 57.57
N ASN A 220 -9.85 20.00 57.13
CA ASN A 220 -9.02 20.84 57.98
C ASN A 220 -9.79 22.08 58.47
N GLN A 221 -10.50 22.77 57.57
CA GLN A 221 -11.28 23.95 57.90
C GLN A 221 -12.45 23.64 58.84
N PHE A 222 -13.11 22.48 58.67
CA PHE A 222 -14.14 22.01 59.57
C PHE A 222 -13.61 21.73 60.99
N MET A 223 -12.46 21.05 61.08
CA MET A 223 -11.81 20.76 62.37
C MET A 223 -11.43 22.04 63.11
N GLU A 224 -10.91 23.04 62.39
CA GLU A 224 -10.48 24.32 62.96
C GLU A 224 -11.69 25.20 63.35
N ASN A 225 -12.60 25.46 62.43
CA ASN A 225 -13.68 26.43 62.62
C ASN A 225 -14.83 25.90 63.48
N THR A 226 -15.16 24.61 63.37
CA THR A 226 -16.35 24.04 64.02
C THR A 226 -15.99 23.40 65.35
N LEU A 227 -14.86 22.68 65.41
CA LEU A 227 -14.47 21.90 66.58
C LEU A 227 -13.38 22.59 67.42
N GLY A 228 -12.86 23.74 66.97
CA GLY A 228 -11.76 24.45 67.65
C GLY A 228 -10.49 23.61 67.80
N ALA A 229 -10.34 22.58 66.96
CA ALA A 229 -9.24 21.64 67.07
C ALA A 229 -7.95 22.26 66.52
N THR A 230 -6.84 21.99 67.21
CA THR A 230 -5.51 22.41 66.74
C THR A 230 -5.12 21.67 65.46
N VAL A 231 -4.25 22.28 64.65
CA VAL A 231 -3.72 21.68 63.42
C VAL A 231 -3.13 20.28 63.65
N GLY A 232 -2.46 20.07 64.80
CA GLY A 232 -1.91 18.77 65.18
C GLY A 232 -2.97 17.69 65.46
N GLN A 233 -4.10 18.06 66.07
CA GLN A 233 -5.22 17.14 66.32
C GLN A 233 -5.92 16.77 65.00
N ALA A 234 -6.15 17.73 64.11
CA ALA A 234 -6.70 17.49 62.79
C ALA A 234 -5.80 16.56 61.95
N LYS A 235 -4.48 16.80 61.98
CA LYS A 235 -3.48 15.97 61.29
C LYS A 235 -3.46 14.53 61.80
N LYS A 236 -3.54 14.33 63.12
CA LYS A 236 -3.57 12.98 63.72
C LYS A 236 -4.82 12.20 63.31
N LEU A 237 -6.00 12.82 63.35
CA LEU A 237 -7.25 12.20 62.91
C LEU A 237 -7.22 11.89 61.41
N MET A 238 -6.68 12.78 60.60
CA MET A 238 -6.55 12.54 59.17
C MET A 238 -5.58 11.42 58.83
N ASN A 239 -4.45 11.32 59.55
CA ASN A 239 -3.53 10.18 59.41
C ASN A 239 -4.22 8.85 59.70
N ASN A 240 -5.04 8.79 60.75
CA ASN A 240 -5.80 7.59 61.10
C ASN A 240 -6.82 7.25 60.02
N LEU A 241 -7.61 8.23 59.55
CA LEU A 241 -8.58 8.02 58.48
C LEU A 241 -7.90 7.52 57.19
N VAL A 242 -6.75 8.10 56.82
CA VAL A 242 -5.98 7.65 55.65
C VAL A 242 -5.46 6.23 55.83
N SER A 243 -5.04 5.86 57.04
CA SER A 243 -4.62 4.50 57.37
C SER A 243 -5.76 3.50 57.19
N GLU A 244 -6.96 3.84 57.63
CA GLU A 244 -8.15 3.01 57.44
C GLU A 244 -8.54 2.91 55.95
N ILE A 245 -8.57 4.04 55.23
CA ILE A 245 -8.86 4.06 53.78
C ILE A 245 -7.85 3.19 53.00
N LYS A 246 -6.58 3.18 53.42
CA LYS A 246 -5.52 2.38 52.78
C LYS A 246 -5.76 0.88 52.86
N GLU A 247 -6.50 0.40 53.85
CA GLU A 247 -6.90 -1.02 53.94
C GLU A 247 -7.87 -1.40 52.81
N PHE A 248 -8.73 -0.47 52.40
CA PHE A 248 -9.69 -0.65 51.31
C PHE A 248 -9.12 -0.32 49.93
N VAL A 249 -8.26 0.71 49.84
CA VAL A 249 -7.70 1.21 48.56
C VAL A 249 -6.18 1.38 48.68
N LYS A 250 -5.46 0.25 48.61
CA LYS A 250 -3.98 0.22 48.70
C LYS A 250 -3.33 1.02 47.58
N GLY A 251 -2.51 2.02 47.93
CA GLY A 251 -1.77 2.83 46.95
C GLY A 251 -2.64 3.84 46.18
N GLY A 252 -3.86 4.10 46.65
CA GLY A 252 -4.80 5.04 46.03
C GLY A 252 -4.32 6.50 46.02
N GLU A 253 -5.00 7.33 45.23
CA GLU A 253 -4.66 8.76 45.07
C GLU A 253 -4.82 9.56 46.38
N PHE A 254 -5.71 9.13 47.29
CA PHE A 254 -5.87 9.74 48.61
C PHE A 254 -4.59 9.65 49.45
N GLU A 255 -3.92 8.49 49.49
CA GLU A 255 -2.64 8.29 50.17
C GLU A 255 -1.52 9.15 49.55
N LYS A 256 -1.51 9.28 48.21
CA LYS A 256 -0.51 10.09 47.50
C LYS A 256 -0.69 11.59 47.78
N ILE A 257 -1.92 12.09 47.73
CA ILE A 257 -2.23 13.49 48.02
C ILE A 257 -1.92 13.81 49.47
N HIS A 258 -2.31 12.93 50.41
CA HIS A 258 -1.99 13.05 51.83
C HIS A 258 -0.50 13.30 52.07
N ARG A 259 0.35 12.41 51.52
CA ARG A 259 1.81 12.50 51.66
C ARG A 259 2.36 13.83 51.15
N ASN A 260 1.81 14.34 50.05
CA ASN A 260 2.25 15.62 49.48
C ASN A 260 1.82 16.80 50.35
N GLU A 261 0.58 16.84 50.83
CA GLU A 261 0.08 17.94 51.68
C GLU A 261 0.76 17.98 53.05
N THR A 262 1.10 16.81 53.60
CA THR A 262 1.85 16.72 54.86
C THR A 262 3.26 17.31 54.70
N ARG A 263 3.95 16.98 53.60
CA ARG A 263 5.30 17.48 53.29
C ARG A 263 5.36 18.98 53.01
N THR A 264 4.34 19.56 52.37
CA THR A 264 4.29 21.00 52.10
C THR A 264 4.10 21.80 53.38
N ARG A 265 3.24 21.34 54.31
CA ARG A 265 2.99 22.02 55.58
C ARG A 265 4.19 21.99 56.53
N ASP A 266 4.89 20.85 56.61
CA ASP A 266 6.09 20.74 57.44
C ASP A 266 7.19 21.72 56.96
N ARG A 267 7.25 22.03 55.65
CA ARG A 267 8.14 23.06 55.08
C ARG A 267 7.73 24.50 55.45
N ASP A 268 6.43 24.78 55.45
CA ASP A 268 5.89 26.12 55.77
C ASP A 268 5.99 26.42 57.27
N GLU A 269 5.86 25.41 58.13
CA GLU A 269 6.08 25.51 59.59
C GLU A 269 7.56 25.71 59.95
N LEU A 270 8.49 25.17 59.16
CA LEU A 270 9.94 25.39 59.31
C LEU A 270 10.42 26.77 58.81
N SER A 271 9.59 27.47 58.04
CA SER A 271 9.92 28.78 57.45
C SER A 271 9.28 29.97 58.20
N ARG A 272 8.57 29.71 59.29
CA ARG A 272 8.01 30.71 60.22
C ARG A 272 8.78 30.69 61.53
#